data_AF-A0A971X7I9-F1
#
_entry.id   AF-A0A971X7I9-F1
#
_cell.length_a   1.000
_cell.length_b   1.000
_cell.length_c   1.000
_cell.angle_alpha   90.00
_cell.angle_beta   90.00
_cell.angle_gamma   90.00
#
_symmetry.space_group_name_H-M   'P 1'
#
loop_
_entity.id
_entity.type
_entity.pdbx_description
1 polymer ?
#
loop_
_entity_poly.entity_id
_entity_poly.type
_entity_poly.pdbx_seq_one_letter_code
_entity_poly.pdbx_strand_id
1 'polypeptide(L)'
;MNKFNAEATCEKYQTPTWFIKSRYIIYYILGLLEVLLTLRFLFMLLGANPRSGFSSFLYAITGIFIAPFSGIFNPVSTTGLTAKSVLDPATIIAMLIYALAAWGIVKLLWIKASRNE
;
A
#
# COMPACT_ATOMS: atom_id res chain seq x y z
N MET A 1 8.29 44.16 -13.85
CA MET A 1 7.71 43.06 -13.06
C MET A 1 7.14 43.67 -11.79
N ASN A 2 5.82 43.66 -11.63
CA ASN A 2 5.07 44.55 -10.73
C ASN A 2 4.66 43.79 -9.46
N LYS A 3 4.61 44.48 -8.31
CA LYS A 3 4.27 43.89 -7.00
C LYS A 3 2.93 43.12 -6.99
N PHE A 4 1.95 43.57 -7.79
CA PHE A 4 0.68 42.86 -7.99
C PHE A 4 0.85 41.42 -8.50
N ASN A 5 1.88 41.16 -9.30
CA ASN A 5 2.14 39.84 -9.88
C ASN A 5 2.82 38.92 -8.84
N ALA A 6 3.47 39.49 -7.82
CA ALA A 6 4.08 38.74 -6.74
C ALA A 6 3.04 38.35 -5.68
N GLU A 7 2.07 39.22 -5.39
CA GLU A 7 1.01 38.98 -4.41
C GLU A 7 -0.02 37.95 -4.92
N ALA A 8 -0.37 38.01 -6.22
CA ALA A 8 -1.23 37.01 -6.86
C ALA A 8 -0.62 35.59 -6.93
N THR A 9 0.71 35.45 -6.78
CA THR A 9 1.37 34.13 -6.71
C THR A 9 1.40 33.53 -5.30
N CYS A 10 1.28 34.36 -4.24
CA CYS A 10 1.27 33.91 -2.85
C CYS A 10 -0.13 33.52 -2.34
N GLU A 11 -1.19 33.88 -3.06
CA GLU A 11 -2.58 33.48 -2.81
C GLU A 11 -2.95 32.21 -3.60
N LYS A 12 -2.12 31.16 -3.52
CA LYS A 12 -2.32 29.96 -4.33
C LYS A 12 -2.15 28.72 -3.45
N TYR A 13 -3.28 28.10 -3.09
CA TYR A 13 -3.38 26.89 -2.26
C TYR A 13 -2.84 27.07 -0.83
N GLN A 14 -3.60 27.76 0.04
CA GLN A 14 -3.39 27.72 1.49
C GLN A 14 -3.81 26.37 2.11
N THR A 15 -3.53 25.23 1.44
CA THR A 15 -3.81 23.92 2.06
C THR A 15 -3.00 23.80 3.34
N PRO A 16 -3.64 23.42 4.46
CA PRO A 16 -2.96 23.39 5.74
C PRO A 16 -1.72 22.49 5.69
N THR A 17 -0.60 22.98 6.23
CA THR A 17 0.67 22.25 6.24
C THR A 17 0.58 20.89 6.95
N TRP A 18 -0.32 20.76 7.93
CA TRP A 18 -0.60 19.49 8.62
C TRP A 18 -1.24 18.44 7.70
N PHE A 19 -2.09 18.86 6.74
CA PHE A 19 -2.70 17.96 5.76
C PHE A 19 -1.65 17.42 4.80
N ILE A 20 -0.78 18.29 4.29
CA ILE A 20 0.31 17.92 3.39
C ILE A 20 1.22 16.88 4.06
N LYS A 21 1.68 17.14 5.30
CA LYS A 21 2.50 16.20 6.07
C LYS A 21 1.81 14.85 6.28
N SER A 22 0.55 14.87 6.70
CA SER A 22 -0.23 13.65 6.96
C SER A 22 -0.37 12.80 5.70
N ARG A 23 -0.69 13.43 4.56
CA ARG A 23 -0.78 12.76 3.26
C ARG A 23 0.52 12.06 2.89
N TYR A 24 1.66 12.73 3.04
CA TYR A 24 2.96 12.14 2.73
C TYR A 24 3.27 10.94 3.64
N ILE A 25 2.99 11.04 4.93
CA ILE A 25 3.21 9.94 5.88
C ILE A 25 2.36 8.72 5.51
N ILE A 26 1.07 8.92 5.23
CA ILE A 26 0.15 7.83 4.87
C ILE A 26 0.62 7.13 3.60
N TYR A 27 0.94 7.89 2.54
CA TYR A 27 1.41 7.29 1.29
C TYR A 27 2.79 6.66 1.39
N TYR A 28 3.66 7.15 2.28
CA TYR A 28 4.96 6.53 2.53
C TYR A 28 4.79 5.16 3.19
N ILE A 29 3.96 5.07 4.24
CA ILE A 29 3.66 3.78 4.91
C ILE A 29 2.96 2.82 3.94
N LEU A 30 1.98 3.31 3.18
CA LEU A 30 1.31 2.52 2.14
C LEU A 30 2.33 2.00 1.12
N GLY A 31 3.18 2.88 0.59
CA GLY A 31 4.18 2.50 -0.41
C GLY A 31 5.15 1.45 0.12
N LEU A 32 5.60 1.57 1.37
CA LEU A 32 6.45 0.57 2.00
C LEU A 32 5.73 -0.79 2.12
N LEU A 33 4.47 -0.79 2.57
CA LEU A 33 3.66 -1.99 2.70
C LEU A 33 3.40 -2.64 1.33
N GLU A 34 3.03 -1.85 0.33
CA GLU A 34 2.80 -2.28 -1.05
C GLU A 34 4.05 -2.89 -1.68
N VAL A 35 5.23 -2.29 -1.47
CA VAL A 35 6.49 -2.86 -1.94
C VAL A 35 6.75 -4.23 -1.34
N LEU A 36 6.50 -4.43 -0.03
CA LEU A 36 6.67 -5.73 0.62
C LEU A 36 5.70 -6.78 0.06
N LEU A 37 4.42 -6.42 -0.11
CA LEU A 37 3.40 -7.32 -0.67
C LEU A 37 3.65 -7.62 -2.15
N THR A 38 4.08 -6.63 -2.93
CA THR A 38 4.44 -6.79 -4.34
C THR A 38 5.65 -7.68 -4.49
N LEU A 39 6.69 -7.51 -3.67
CA LEU A 39 7.85 -8.39 -3.66
C LEU A 39 7.46 -9.83 -3.31
N ARG A 40 6.59 -10.03 -2.32
CA ARG A 40 6.05 -11.36 -1.99
C ARG A 40 5.36 -11.96 -3.20
N PHE A 41 4.45 -11.21 -3.83
CA PHE A 41 3.68 -11.66 -4.98
C PHE A 41 4.59 -12.01 -6.16
N LEU A 42 5.56 -11.17 -6.47
CA LEU A 42 6.54 -11.40 -7.52
C LEU A 42 7.38 -12.65 -7.22
N PHE A 43 7.80 -12.85 -5.97
CA PHE A 43 8.54 -14.05 -5.57
C PHE A 43 7.72 -15.32 -5.73
N MET A 44 6.43 -15.28 -5.40
CA MET A 44 5.54 -16.42 -5.64
C MET A 44 5.36 -16.69 -7.14
N LEU A 45 5.23 -15.65 -7.97
CA LEU A 45 5.14 -15.79 -9.44
C LEU A 45 6.42 -16.36 -10.05
N LEU A 46 7.58 -15.93 -9.57
CA LEU A 46 8.89 -16.41 -10.02
C LEU A 46 9.24 -17.80 -9.48
N GLY A 47 8.36 -18.42 -8.68
CA GLY A 47 8.61 -19.73 -8.07
C GLY A 47 9.74 -19.72 -7.05
N ALA A 48 9.94 -18.59 -6.35
CA ALA A 48 10.99 -18.44 -5.35
C ALA A 48 10.90 -19.54 -4.28
N ASN A 49 12.06 -20.08 -3.90
CA ASN A 49 12.12 -21.14 -2.90
C ASN A 49 11.72 -20.58 -1.51
N PRO A 50 10.62 -21.04 -0.89
CA PRO A 50 10.18 -20.55 0.42
C PRO A 50 11.16 -20.89 1.55
N ARG A 51 12.10 -21.81 1.31
CA ARG A 51 13.17 -22.18 2.26
C ARG A 51 14.37 -21.24 2.21
N SER A 52 14.43 -20.31 1.25
CA SER A 52 15.47 -19.29 1.24
C SER A 52 15.29 -18.34 2.43
N GLY A 53 16.39 -17.91 3.07
CA GLY A 53 16.33 -17.04 4.25
C GLY A 53 15.59 -15.72 3.98
N PHE A 54 15.81 -15.12 2.81
CA PHE A 54 15.16 -13.87 2.43
C PHE A 54 13.67 -14.03 2.11
N SER A 55 13.29 -15.05 1.33
CA SER A 55 11.87 -15.30 1.02
C SER A 55 11.08 -15.70 2.28
N SER A 56 11.67 -16.52 3.15
CA SER A 56 11.06 -16.91 4.43
C SER A 56 10.80 -15.69 5.32
N PHE A 57 11.80 -14.82 5.49
CA PHE A 57 11.66 -13.56 6.22
C PHE A 57 10.56 -12.67 5.64
N LEU A 58 10.54 -12.48 4.32
CA LEU A 58 9.54 -11.68 3.64
C LEU A 58 8.13 -12.24 3.85
N TYR A 59 7.95 -13.56 3.72
CA TYR A 59 6.67 -14.23 3.92
C TYR A 59 6.19 -14.18 5.37
N ALA A 60 7.09 -14.21 6.35
CA ALA A 60 6.77 -14.07 7.76
C ALA A 60 6.23 -12.66 8.09
N ILE A 61 6.93 -11.60 7.66
CA ILE A 61 6.50 -10.21 7.91
C ILE A 61 5.19 -9.91 7.19
N THR A 62 5.12 -10.25 5.90
CA THR A 62 3.93 -9.99 5.09
C THR A 62 2.73 -10.85 5.50
N GLY A 63 2.96 -11.98 6.18
CA GLY A 63 1.92 -12.88 6.66
C GLY A 63 0.95 -12.23 7.64
N ILE A 64 1.43 -11.32 8.49
CA ILE A 64 0.59 -10.61 9.48
C ILE A 64 -0.44 -9.71 8.76
N PHE A 65 -0.03 -9.05 7.68
CA PHE A 65 -0.89 -8.16 6.89
C PHE A 65 -1.89 -8.94 6.03
N ILE A 66 -1.54 -10.17 5.62
CA ILE A 66 -2.41 -11.02 4.79
C ILE A 66 -3.38 -11.84 5.65
N ALA A 67 -3.05 -12.10 6.92
CA ALA A 67 -3.87 -12.88 7.86
C ALA A 67 -5.39 -12.58 7.83
N PRO A 68 -5.86 -11.31 7.88
CA PRO A 68 -7.30 -11.02 7.85
C PRO A 68 -7.97 -11.35 6.51
N PHE A 69 -7.21 -11.45 5.42
CA PHE A 69 -7.71 -11.79 4.09
C PHE A 69 -7.50 -13.27 3.74
N SER A 70 -6.81 -14.01 4.62
CA SER A 70 -6.60 -15.44 4.45
C SER A 70 -7.94 -16.18 4.55
N GLY A 71 -8.21 -17.07 3.59
CA GLY A 71 -9.46 -17.84 3.54
C GLY A 71 -10.65 -17.16 2.83
N ILE A 72 -10.53 -15.89 2.38
CA ILE A 72 -11.56 -15.27 1.52
C ILE A 72 -11.65 -16.00 0.16
N PHE A 73 -10.50 -16.44 -0.35
CA PHE A 73 -10.41 -17.23 -1.58
C PHE A 73 -9.75 -18.57 -1.27
N ASN A 74 -10.27 -19.64 -1.87
CA ASN A 74 -9.60 -20.94 -1.81
C ASN A 74 -8.23 -20.81 -2.49
N PRO A 75 -7.12 -21.13 -1.81
CA PRO A 75 -5.80 -21.05 -2.42
C PRO A 75 -5.76 -21.95 -3.65
N VAL A 76 -5.37 -21.39 -4.81
CA VAL A 76 -5.19 -22.16 -6.04
C VAL A 76 -3.96 -23.05 -5.84
N SER A 77 -4.23 -24.23 -5.27
CA SER A 77 -3.22 -25.19 -4.90
C SER A 77 -3.16 -26.24 -6.00
N THR A 78 -2.20 -26.16 -6.91
CA THR A 78 -1.80 -27.35 -7.68
C THR A 78 -1.09 -28.27 -6.69
N THR A 79 -1.78 -29.33 -6.25
CA THR A 79 -1.18 -30.43 -5.49
C THR A 79 -0.19 -31.17 -6.40
N GLY A 80 1.02 -30.63 -6.54
CA GLY A 80 2.15 -31.22 -7.25
C GLY A 80 3.33 -31.41 -6.29
N LEU A 81 3.84 -32.64 -6.22
CA LEU A 81 4.66 -33.26 -5.17
C LEU A 81 6.01 -32.62 -4.78
N THR A 82 6.37 -31.41 -5.21
CA THR A 82 7.71 -30.87 -4.88
C THR A 82 7.85 -29.35 -4.82
N ALA A 83 6.83 -28.57 -5.17
CA ALA A 83 6.87 -27.12 -5.02
C ALA A 83 5.46 -26.56 -4.84
N LYS A 84 5.08 -26.23 -3.60
CA LYS A 84 3.83 -25.56 -3.29
C LYS A 84 3.95 -24.08 -3.67
N SER A 85 3.95 -23.76 -4.96
CA SER A 85 3.77 -22.37 -5.42
C SER A 85 2.29 -22.03 -5.28
N VAL A 86 1.89 -21.69 -4.05
CA VAL A 86 0.53 -21.21 -3.80
C VAL A 86 0.51 -19.75 -4.21
N LEU A 87 0.08 -19.44 -5.43
CA LEU A 87 -0.33 -18.06 -5.68
C LEU A 87 -1.51 -17.81 -4.75
N ASP A 88 -1.27 -16.99 -3.72
CA ASP A 88 -2.25 -16.67 -2.70
C ASP A 88 -3.04 -15.45 -3.16
N PRO A 89 -4.30 -15.63 -3.64
CA PRO A 89 -5.11 -14.51 -4.12
C PRO A 89 -5.35 -13.47 -3.01
N ALA A 90 -5.24 -13.87 -1.74
CA ALA A 90 -5.34 -12.96 -0.61
C ALA A 90 -4.26 -11.87 -0.65
N THR A 91 -3.09 -12.12 -1.26
CA THR A 91 -2.03 -11.10 -1.40
C THR A 91 -2.49 -9.98 -2.34
N ILE A 92 -3.11 -10.31 -3.47
CA ILE A 92 -3.65 -9.32 -4.43
C ILE A 92 -4.75 -8.50 -3.78
N ILE A 93 -5.64 -9.17 -3.05
CA ILE A 93 -6.76 -8.53 -2.36
C ILE A 93 -6.25 -7.61 -1.24
N ALA A 94 -5.24 -8.04 -0.49
CA ALA A 94 -4.60 -7.21 0.52
C ALA A 94 -4.03 -5.92 -0.09
N MET A 95 -3.26 -6.01 -1.19
CA MET A 95 -2.76 -4.83 -1.93
C MET A 95 -3.91 -3.90 -2.31
N LEU A 96 -4.95 -4.44 -2.98
CA LEU A 96 -6.10 -3.65 -3.39
C LEU A 96 -6.81 -2.94 -2.22
N ILE A 97 -7.08 -3.65 -1.13
CA ILE A 97 -7.79 -3.10 0.03
C ILE A 97 -6.94 -2.04 0.75
N TYR A 98 -5.64 -2.27 0.90
CA TYR A 98 -4.78 -1.28 1.53
C TYR A 98 -4.63 -0.01 0.69
N ALA A 99 -4.50 -0.14 -0.63
CA ALA A 99 -4.50 1.00 -1.54
C ALA A 99 -5.80 1.83 -1.45
N LEU A 100 -6.95 1.16 -1.45
CA LEU A 100 -8.26 1.80 -1.31
C LEU A 100 -8.44 2.46 0.06
N ALA A 101 -8.03 1.80 1.14
CA ALA A 101 -8.12 2.32 2.49
C ALA A 101 -7.29 3.60 2.65
N ALA A 102 -6.03 3.58 2.23
CA ALA A 102 -5.16 4.75 2.31
C ALA A 102 -5.66 5.91 1.45
N TRP A 103 -6.12 5.64 0.23
CA TRP A 103 -6.74 6.65 -0.62
C TRP A 103 -8.00 7.26 0.02
N GLY A 104 -8.86 6.42 0.59
CA GLY A 104 -10.06 6.84 1.32
C GLY A 104 -9.73 7.72 2.53
N ILE A 105 -8.74 7.34 3.34
CA ILE A 105 -8.29 8.14 4.49
C ILE A 105 -7.79 9.52 4.03
N VAL A 106 -6.97 9.58 2.98
CA VAL A 106 -6.47 10.86 2.44
C VAL A 106 -7.61 11.74 1.92
N LYS A 107 -8.60 11.15 1.24
CA LYS A 107 -9.81 11.85 0.78
C LYS A 107 -10.61 12.43 1.94
N LEU A 108 -10.79 11.67 3.02
CA LEU A 108 -11.49 12.14 4.22
C LEU A 108 -10.72 13.29 4.91
N LEU A 109 -9.39 13.18 5.01
CA LEU A 109 -8.55 14.25 5.54
C LEU A 109 -8.65 15.52 4.70
N TRP A 110 -8.78 15.40 3.38
CA TRP A 110 -8.94 16.54 2.49
C TRP A 110 -10.27 17.26 2.72
N ILE A 111 -11.39 16.51 2.83
CA ILE A 111 -12.71 17.07 3.15
C ILE A 111 -12.69 17.78 4.52
N LYS A 112 -12.04 17.18 5.51
CA LYS A 112 -11.88 17.80 6.82
C LYS A 112 -11.02 19.06 6.73
N ALA A 113 -9.93 19.04 5.95
CA ALA A 113 -9.06 20.20 5.79
C ALA A 113 -9.78 21.37 5.11
N SER A 114 -10.58 21.10 4.07
CA SER A 114 -11.29 22.13 3.29
C SER A 114 -12.47 22.76 4.02
N ARG A 115 -13.01 22.11 5.06
CA ARG A 115 -14.13 22.65 5.86
C ARG A 115 -13.67 23.67 6.92
N ASN A 116 -12.36 23.73 7.20
CA ASN A 116 -11.81 24.59 8.26
C ASN A 116 -11.30 25.93 7.71
N GLU A 117 -11.48 26.16 6.39
CA GLU A 117 -11.35 27.44 5.71
C GLU A 117 -12.74 28.04 5.54
#